data_AF-A0A8X6FC95-F1
#
_entry.id   AF-A0A8X6FC95-F1
#
_cell.length_a   1.000
_cell.length_b   1.000
_cell.length_c   1.000
_cell.angle_alpha   90.00
_cell.angle_beta   90.00
_cell.angle_gamma   90.00
#
_symmetry.space_group_name_H-M   'P 1'
#
loop_
_entity.id
_entity.type
_entity.pdbx_description
1 polymer ?
#
loop_
_entity_poly.entity_id
_entity_poly.type
_entity_poly.pdbx_seq_one_letter_code
_entity_poly.pdbx_strand_id
1 'polypeptide(L)'
;MNKNTKNILLITELLSGRLLHDFANSMNGIMFGLEELEVIDKNDADAQKEALSFLKESSDDLIYKHKVMKQAYSSSADNYSFDQTKSNIENYLLKKK
;
A
#
# COMPACT_ATOMS: atom_id res chain seq x y z
N MET A 1 -4.44 8.24 30.88
CA MET A 1 -3.59 8.11 29.68
C MET A 1 -2.95 9.46 29.39
N ASN A 2 -1.61 9.53 29.27
CA ASN A 2 -0.85 10.76 28.98
C ASN A 2 -1.32 11.40 27.65
N LYS A 3 -1.38 12.74 27.57
CA LYS A 3 -1.71 13.50 26.35
C LYS A 3 -0.83 13.10 25.15
N ASN A 4 0.45 12.83 25.36
CA ASN A 4 1.36 12.30 24.33
C ASN A 4 0.94 10.92 23.83
N THR A 5 0.50 10.02 24.71
CA THR A 5 0.03 8.69 24.32
C THR A 5 -1.25 8.79 23.46
N LYS A 6 -2.17 9.71 23.79
CA LYS A 6 -3.35 9.99 22.96
C LYS A 6 -2.98 10.50 21.57
N ASN A 7 -2.01 11.41 21.49
CA ASN A 7 -1.57 11.97 20.21
C ASN A 7 -0.88 10.91 19.32
N ILE A 8 -0.04 10.06 19.91
CA ILE A 8 0.62 8.96 19.19
C ILE A 8 -0.43 7.99 18.64
N LEU A 9 -1.42 7.60 19.46
CA LEU A 9 -2.48 6.68 19.01
C LEU A 9 -3.26 7.24 17.83
N LEU A 10 -3.68 8.51 17.92
CA LEU A 10 -4.43 9.19 16.87
C LEU A 10 -3.62 9.29 15.56
N ILE A 11 -2.32 9.60 15.67
CA ILE A 11 -1.42 9.69 14.51
C ILE A 11 -1.26 8.31 13.86
N THR A 12 -1.04 7.26 14.66
CA THR A 12 -0.94 5.88 14.15
C THR A 12 -2.24 5.47 13.46
N GLU A 13 -3.40 5.76 14.03
CA GLU A 13 -4.70 5.45 13.46
C GLU A 13 -4.93 6.14 12.11
N LEU A 14 -4.60 7.44 12.01
CA LEU A 14 -4.66 8.20 10.76
C LEU A 14 -3.73 7.62 9.69
N LEU A 15 -2.50 7.26 10.06
CA LEU A 15 -1.51 6.69 9.14
C LEU A 15 -1.94 5.29 8.66
N SER A 16 -2.43 4.45 9.56
CA SER A 16 -2.99 3.13 9.23
C SER A 16 -4.21 3.25 8.30
N GLY A 17 -5.10 4.21 8.57
CA GLY A 17 -6.27 4.47 7.72
C GLY A 17 -5.87 4.87 6.30
N ARG A 18 -4.88 5.76 6.15
CA ARG A 18 -4.35 6.15 4.84
C ARG A 18 -3.68 4.97 4.11
N LEU A 19 -2.92 4.15 4.83
CA LEU A 19 -2.26 2.98 4.27
C LEU A 19 -3.28 1.94 3.75
N LEU A 20 -4.37 1.72 4.50
CA LEU A 20 -5.47 0.83 4.11
C LEU A 20 -6.22 1.37 2.89
N HIS A 21 -6.52 2.67 2.85
CA HIS A 21 -7.11 3.32 1.70
C HIS A 21 -6.24 3.15 0.45
N ASP A 22 -4.95 3.43 0.56
CA ASP A 22 -4.01 3.31 -0.55
C ASP A 22 -3.87 1.85 -1.02
N PHE A 23 -3.94 0.88 -0.11
CA PHE A 23 -3.96 -0.55 -0.43
C PHE A 23 -5.22 -0.94 -1.20
N ALA A 24 -6.39 -0.48 -0.74
CA ALA A 24 -7.66 -0.73 -1.41
C ALA A 24 -7.69 -0.16 -2.84
N ASN A 25 -7.08 1.01 -3.06
CA ASN A 25 -6.96 1.58 -4.40
C ASN A 25 -6.11 0.73 -5.35
N SER A 26 -4.98 0.18 -4.88
CA SER A 26 -4.18 -0.74 -5.72
C SER A 26 -4.94 -2.02 -6.04
N MET A 27 -5.69 -2.57 -5.07
CA MET A 27 -6.57 -3.73 -5.32
C MET A 27 -7.63 -3.42 -6.37
N ASN A 28 -8.21 -2.21 -6.34
CA ASN A 28 -9.19 -1.77 -7.31
C ASN A 28 -8.59 -1.65 -8.72
N GLY A 29 -7.36 -1.14 -8.84
CA GLY A 29 -6.61 -1.11 -10.11
C GLY A 29 -6.37 -2.52 -10.68
N ILE A 30 -6.05 -3.49 -9.82
CA ILE A 30 -5.93 -4.89 -10.25
C ILE A 30 -7.28 -5.44 -10.72
N MET A 31 -8.36 -5.20 -9.97
CA MET A 31 -9.69 -5.65 -10.34
C MET A 31 -10.09 -5.11 -11.71
N PHE A 32 -9.93 -3.80 -11.94
CA PHE A 32 -10.24 -3.19 -13.23
C PHE A 32 -9.41 -3.76 -14.37
N GLY A 33 -8.10 -3.96 -14.18
CA GLY A 33 -7.26 -4.57 -15.22
C GLY A 33 -7.66 -6.00 -15.55
N LEU A 34 -8.18 -6.77 -14.58
CA LEU A 34 -8.71 -8.12 -14.81
C LEU A 34 -10.05 -8.10 -15.55
N GLU A 35 -10.96 -7.20 -15.16
CA GLU A 35 -12.25 -7.00 -15.85
C GLU A 35 -12.01 -6.59 -17.30
N GLU A 36 -11.06 -5.69 -17.55
CA GLU A 36 -10.69 -5.23 -18.89
C GLU A 36 -10.15 -6.38 -19.76
N LEU A 37 -9.27 -7.22 -19.21
CA LEU A 37 -8.78 -8.42 -19.92
C LEU A 37 -9.89 -9.43 -20.26
N GLU A 38 -10.98 -9.49 -19.49
CA GLU A 38 -12.11 -10.38 -19.76
C GLU A 38 -12.92 -9.94 -20.98
N VAL A 39 -13.02 -8.62 -21.21
CA VAL A 39 -13.84 -8.03 -22.29
C VAL A 39 -13.07 -7.61 -23.53
N ILE A 40 -11.74 -7.47 -23.46
CA ILE A 40 -10.88 -7.14 -24.62
C ILE A 40 -10.95 -8.25 -25.69
N ASP A 41 -10.99 -7.86 -26.97
CA ASP A 41 -10.86 -8.79 -28.09
C ASP A 41 -9.51 -9.53 -28.00
N LYS A 42 -9.55 -10.85 -28.08
CA LYS A 42 -8.36 -11.71 -28.07
C LYS A 42 -7.38 -11.40 -29.19
N ASN A 43 -7.83 -10.72 -30.25
CA ASN A 43 -6.99 -10.30 -31.38
C ASN A 43 -6.43 -8.87 -31.22
N ASP A 44 -6.87 -8.10 -30.23
CA ASP A 44 -6.34 -6.77 -29.94
C ASP A 44 -5.14 -6.87 -28.97
N ALA A 45 -3.98 -7.13 -29.56
CA ALA A 45 -2.74 -7.30 -28.82
C ALA A 45 -2.27 -6.02 -28.10
N ASP A 46 -2.62 -4.85 -28.63
CA ASP A 46 -2.21 -3.57 -28.05
C ASP A 46 -3.04 -3.27 -26.79
N ALA A 47 -4.36 -3.47 -26.84
CA ALA A 47 -5.23 -3.35 -25.68
C ALA A 47 -4.87 -4.36 -24.57
N GLN A 48 -4.56 -5.61 -24.94
CA GLN A 48 -4.10 -6.61 -23.96
C GLN A 48 -2.79 -6.20 -23.29
N LYS A 49 -1.85 -5.65 -24.06
CA LYS A 49 -0.57 -5.20 -23.53
C LYS A 49 -0.74 -4.02 -22.57
N GLU A 50 -1.66 -3.11 -22.88
CA GLU A 50 -1.99 -1.97 -22.00
C GLU A 50 -2.62 -2.46 -20.69
N ALA A 51 -3.63 -3.33 -20.75
CA ALA A 51 -4.27 -3.90 -19.55
C ALA A 51 -3.28 -4.69 -18.68
N LEU A 52 -2.37 -5.47 -19.29
CA LEU A 52 -1.28 -6.16 -18.59
C LEU A 52 -0.28 -5.19 -17.94
N SER A 53 -0.02 -4.04 -18.58
CA SER A 53 0.83 -3.00 -18.00
C SER A 53 0.19 -2.38 -16.76
N PHE A 54 -1.10 -2.06 -16.83
CA PHE A 54 -1.85 -1.53 -15.67
C PHE A 54 -1.94 -2.53 -14.52
N LEU A 55 -2.16 -3.81 -14.83
CA LEU A 55 -2.13 -4.89 -13.83
C LEU A 55 -0.79 -4.98 -13.14
N LYS A 56 0.30 -4.91 -13.91
CA LYS A 56 1.65 -4.97 -13.37
C LYS A 56 1.92 -3.77 -12.46
N GLU A 57 1.61 -2.56 -12.90
CA GLU A 57 1.81 -1.34 -12.11
C GLU A 57 1.02 -1.40 -10.79
N SER A 58 -0.26 -1.76 -10.86
CA SER A 58 -1.12 -1.88 -9.67
C SER A 58 -0.65 -2.98 -8.72
N SER A 59 -0.13 -4.09 -9.26
CA SER A 59 0.43 -5.19 -8.48
C SER A 59 1.74 -4.82 -7.81
N ASP A 60 2.65 -4.15 -8.52
CA ASP A 60 3.93 -3.68 -7.97
C ASP A 60 3.71 -2.70 -6.81
N ASP A 61 2.76 -1.77 -6.99
CA ASP A 61 2.36 -0.81 -5.95
C ASP A 61 1.69 -1.50 -4.75
N LEU A 62 0.80 -2.48 -4.99
CA LEU A 62 0.20 -3.29 -3.93
C LEU A 62 1.25 -4.06 -3.12
N ILE A 63 2.20 -4.72 -3.79
CA ILE A 63 3.29 -5.48 -3.16
C ILE A 63 4.15 -4.55 -2.30
N TYR A 64 4.45 -3.36 -2.81
CA TYR A 64 5.22 -2.36 -2.08
C TYR A 64 4.49 -1.91 -0.80
N LYS A 65 3.20 -1.57 -0.89
CA LYS A 65 2.36 -1.20 0.26
C LYS A 65 2.22 -2.35 1.26
N HIS A 66 2.06 -3.58 0.78
CA HIS A 66 2.04 -4.77 1.62
C HIS A 66 3.35 -4.96 2.39
N LYS A 67 4.52 -4.69 1.78
CA LYS A 67 5.80 -4.73 2.49
C LYS A 67 5.87 -3.68 3.61
N VAL A 68 5.38 -2.47 3.37
CA VAL A 68 5.30 -1.42 4.40
C VAL A 68 4.35 -1.82 5.54
N MET A 69 3.16 -2.34 5.20
CA MET A 69 2.23 -2.91 6.17
C MET A 69 2.89 -4.01 6.99
N LYS A 70 3.54 -4.97 6.32
CA LYS A 70 4.25 -6.04 6.99
C LYS A 70 5.33 -5.49 7.91
N GLN A 71 6.11 -4.49 7.51
CA GLN A 71 7.11 -3.88 8.41
C GLN A 71 6.47 -3.20 9.63
N ALA A 72 5.33 -2.51 9.44
CA ALA A 72 4.62 -1.84 10.52
C ALA A 72 3.94 -2.82 11.50
N TYR A 73 3.42 -3.94 11.00
CA TYR A 73 2.65 -4.94 11.76
C TYR A 73 3.44 -6.22 12.13
N SER A 74 4.65 -6.41 11.58
CA SER A 74 5.50 -7.55 11.90
C SER A 74 6.12 -7.35 13.28
N SER A 75 5.43 -7.90 14.27
CA SER A 75 5.94 -8.21 15.61
C SER A 75 6.99 -9.34 15.57
N SER A 76 8.02 -9.24 14.72
CA SER A 76 9.07 -10.26 14.63
C SER A 76 10.43 -9.67 14.99
N ALA A 77 10.79 -9.81 16.26
CA ALA A 77 12.10 -9.62 16.89
C ALA A 77 12.77 -8.21 16.82
N ASP A 78 12.72 -7.50 15.69
CA ASP A 78 13.50 -6.27 15.47
C ASP A 78 12.72 -4.96 15.72
N ASN A 79 11.38 -5.02 15.81
CA ASN A 79 10.49 -3.86 15.96
C ASN A 79 9.82 -3.77 17.35
N TYR A 80 10.52 -4.17 18.41
CA TYR A 80 10.01 -4.03 19.79
C TYR A 80 9.96 -2.56 20.28
N SER A 81 10.37 -1.60 19.45
CA SER A 81 10.46 -0.18 19.78
C SER A 81 9.48 0.66 18.97
N PHE A 82 8.55 1.32 19.68
CA PHE A 82 7.64 2.32 19.11
C PHE A 82 8.38 3.44 18.36
N ASP A 83 9.58 3.80 18.81
CA ASP A 83 10.40 4.84 18.17
C ASP A 83 10.90 4.40 16.78
N GLN A 84 11.19 3.11 16.62
CA GLN A 84 11.62 2.53 15.34
C GLN A 84 10.47 2.52 14.32
N THR A 85 9.28 2.12 14.76
CA THR A 85 8.06 2.14 13.92
C THR A 85 7.74 3.56 13.45
N LYS A 86 7.83 4.54 14.36
CA LYS A 86 7.62 5.96 14.01
C LYS A 86 8.64 6.45 12.97
N SER A 87 9.93 6.19 13.18
CA SER A 87 11.01 6.59 12.26
C SER A 87 10.85 5.97 10.86
N ASN A 88 10.43 4.70 10.78
CA ASN A 88 10.19 4.03 9.51
C ASN A 88 9.03 4.67 8.72
N ILE A 89 7.96 5.07 9.40
CA ILE A 89 6.82 5.74 8.76
C ILE A 89 7.20 7.16 8.32
N GLU A 90 7.94 7.91 9.12
CA GLU A 90 8.41 9.26 8.77
C GLU A 90 9.34 9.23 7.54
N ASN A 91 10.26 8.26 7.48
CA ASN A 91 11.15 8.07 6.31
C ASN A 91 10.39 7.71 5.03
N TYR A 92 9.32 6.92 5.13
CA TYR A 92 8.44 6.61 4.00
C TYR A 92 7.78 7.88 3.44
N LEU A 93 7.27 8.74 4.31
CA LEU A 93 6.59 9.97 3.91
C LEU A 93 7.55 10.99 3.27
N LEU A 94 8.80 11.05 3.73
CA LEU A 94 9.83 11.94 3.19
C LEU A 94 10.27 11.56 1.78
N LYS A 95 10.27 10.27 1.42
CA LYS A 95 10.62 9.80 0.06
C LYS A 95 9.54 10.07 -1.00
N LYS A 96 8.36 10.52 -0.59
CA LYS A 96 7.23 10.87 -1.47
C LYS A 96 7.20 12.35 -1.91
N LYS A 97 8.17 13.17 -1.47
CA LYS A 97 8.43 14.53 -1.97
C LYS A 97 9.49 14.49 -3.06
#